data_AF-A0A968VJ26-F1
#
_entry.id   AF-A0A968VJ26-F1
#
_cell.length_a   1.000
_cell.length_b   1.000
_cell.length_c   1.000
_cell.angle_alpha   90.00
_cell.angle_beta   90.00
_cell.angle_gamma   90.00
#
_symmetry.space_group_name_H-M   'P 1'
#
loop_
_entity.id
_entity.type
_entity.pdbx_description
1 polymer ?
#
loop_
_entity_poly.entity_id
_entity_poly.type
_entity_poly.pdbx_seq_one_letter_code
_entity_poly.pdbx_strand_id
1 'polypeptide(L)'
;MNFVSQASIDIGNYARLGLQRRGVGVRGCRTIGKADLVRNNATPQITVNPDTYEVFVDGELATCEPAERLPLTQLYFIVGTPTLLTTQHRCSPRSNLATPSSLRACSRSRTVWSSLLRAGCAMRQS
;
A
#
# COMPACT_ATOMS: atom_id res chain seq x y z
N MET A 1 6.33 -14.33 22.81
CA MET A 1 6.22 -13.30 23.85
C MET A 1 5.32 -12.20 23.31
N ASN A 2 4.39 -11.70 24.13
CA ASN A 2 3.41 -10.71 23.72
C ASN A 2 3.58 -9.45 24.60
N PHE A 3 3.59 -8.27 23.99
CA PHE A 3 3.64 -6.99 24.71
C PHE A 3 2.23 -6.42 24.84
N VAL A 4 1.84 -6.04 26.06
CA VAL A 4 0.50 -5.53 26.37
C VAL A 4 0.58 -4.34 27.34
N SER A 5 -0.51 -3.61 27.52
CA SER A 5 -0.61 -2.64 28.61
C SER A 5 -0.51 -3.36 29.96
N GLN A 6 0.09 -2.70 30.95
CA GLN A 6 0.18 -3.23 32.32
C GLN A 6 -1.22 -3.58 32.86
N ALA A 7 -2.19 -2.68 32.66
CA ALA A 7 -3.58 -2.89 33.06
C ALA A 7 -4.19 -4.19 32.52
N SER A 8 -3.83 -4.63 31.30
CA SER A 8 -4.35 -5.88 30.72
C SER A 8 -3.85 -7.13 31.45
N ILE A 9 -2.63 -7.07 32.00
CA ILE A 9 -2.07 -8.14 32.83
C ILE A 9 -2.77 -8.13 34.19
N ASP A 10 -2.95 -6.95 34.77
CA ASP A 10 -3.52 -6.77 36.11
C ASP A 10 -4.98 -7.29 36.18
N ILE A 11 -5.76 -7.12 35.12
CA ILE A 11 -7.14 -7.64 35.02
C ILE A 11 -7.23 -9.11 34.58
N GLY A 12 -6.09 -9.81 34.45
CA GLY A 12 -6.08 -11.25 34.17
C GLY A 12 -6.56 -11.66 32.77
N ASN A 13 -6.49 -10.76 31.77
CA ASN A 13 -6.98 -11.04 30.41
C ASN A 13 -6.31 -12.25 29.75
N TYR A 14 -5.07 -12.57 30.12
CA TYR A 14 -4.35 -13.71 29.55
C TYR A 14 -5.01 -15.04 29.88
N ALA A 15 -5.44 -15.22 31.13
CA ALA A 15 -6.19 -16.41 31.54
C ALA A 15 -7.57 -16.42 30.88
N ARG A 16 -8.26 -15.27 30.88
CA ARG A 16 -9.60 -15.12 30.27
C ARG A 16 -9.62 -15.46 28.78
N LEU A 17 -8.57 -15.08 28.04
CA LEU A 17 -8.45 -15.29 26.59
C LEU A 17 -7.70 -16.58 26.23
N GLY A 18 -7.26 -17.38 27.21
CA GLY A 18 -6.51 -18.62 26.97
C GLY A 18 -5.15 -18.42 26.27
N LEU A 19 -4.54 -17.24 26.41
CA LEU A 19 -3.29 -16.91 25.73
C LEU A 19 -2.10 -17.67 26.34
N GLN A 20 -1.50 -18.54 25.54
CA GLN A 20 -0.38 -19.40 25.98
C GLN A 20 0.98 -18.70 25.98
N ARG A 21 1.15 -17.65 25.17
CA ARG A 21 2.42 -16.90 25.10
C ARG A 21 2.54 -15.97 26.30
N ARG A 22 3.74 -15.91 26.91
CA ARG A 22 4.04 -14.96 28.01
C ARG A 22 3.69 -13.51 27.62
N GLY A 23 2.87 -12.87 28.45
CA GLY A 23 2.58 -11.45 28.40
C GLY A 23 3.60 -10.62 29.16
N VAL A 24 3.98 -9.47 28.62
CA VAL A 24 4.83 -8.47 29.29
C VAL A 24 4.21 -7.09 29.20
N GLY A 25 4.09 -6.46 30.36
CA GLY A 25 3.56 -5.11 30.51
C GLY A 25 4.56 -4.08 30.00
N VAL A 26 4.14 -3.28 29.04
CA VAL A 26 4.91 -2.15 28.53
C VAL A 26 4.95 -1.05 29.61
N ARG A 27 6.12 -0.44 29.80
CA ARG A 27 6.39 0.60 30.82
C ARG A 27 7.35 1.65 30.26
N GLY A 28 7.37 2.83 30.88
CA GLY A 28 8.33 3.91 30.53
C GLY A 28 7.98 4.73 29.28
N CYS A 29 6.76 4.65 28.74
CA CYS A 29 6.39 5.34 27.50
C CYS A 29 6.17 6.86 27.65
N ARG A 30 6.01 7.37 28.87
CA ARG A 30 5.73 8.79 29.13
C ARG A 30 6.94 9.58 29.63
N THR A 31 8.04 8.89 29.92
CA THR A 31 9.26 9.48 30.48
C THR A 31 10.36 9.65 29.45
N ILE A 32 10.27 8.96 28.31
CA ILE A 32 11.25 9.03 27.22
C ILE A 32 10.82 10.02 26.14
N GLY A 33 11.79 10.69 25.53
CA GLY A 33 11.61 11.68 24.46
C GLY A 33 12.62 11.54 23.33
N LYS A 34 12.72 12.58 22.48
CA LYS A 34 13.63 12.60 21.32
C LYS A 34 15.10 12.43 21.72
N ALA A 35 15.47 12.98 22.88
CA ALA A 35 16.83 12.92 23.44
C ALA A 35 17.33 11.49 23.69
N ASP A 36 16.42 10.56 24.01
CA ASP A 36 16.73 9.17 24.37
C ASP A 36 16.97 8.26 23.14
N LEU A 37 16.75 8.78 21.92
CA LEU A 37 17.02 8.03 20.69
C LEU A 37 18.52 7.95 20.42
N VAL A 38 19.12 6.81 20.80
CA VAL A 38 20.53 6.49 20.55
C VAL A 38 20.85 6.65 19.07
N ARG A 39 21.81 7.54 18.76
CA ARG A 39 22.26 7.90 17.39
C ARG A 39 21.23 8.64 16.51
N ASN A 40 20.08 9.03 17.03
CA ASN A 40 19.03 9.75 16.26
C ASN A 40 18.23 10.75 17.12
N ASN A 41 18.91 11.52 17.96
CA ASN A 41 18.29 12.43 18.92
C ASN A 41 18.28 13.91 18.49
N ALA A 42 18.70 14.23 17.27
CA ALA A 42 18.73 15.61 16.78
C ALA A 42 17.34 16.26 16.73
N THR A 43 17.27 17.55 17.10
CA THR A 43 16.07 18.41 17.07
C THR A 43 16.35 19.69 16.29
N PRO A 44 16.53 19.61 14.95
CA PRO A 44 16.77 20.79 14.12
C PRO A 44 15.50 21.62 13.93
N GLN A 45 15.66 22.85 13.46
CA GLN A 45 14.53 23.70 13.06
C GLN A 45 14.07 23.31 11.67
N ILE A 46 12.84 22.80 11.56
CA ILE A 46 12.25 22.36 10.30
C ILE A 46 11.23 23.39 9.82
N THR A 47 11.40 23.89 8.60
CA THR A 47 10.44 24.80 7.93
C THR A 47 9.95 24.16 6.64
N VAL A 48 8.66 24.27 6.36
CA VAL A 48 8.04 23.72 5.13
C VAL A 48 7.32 24.85 4.41
N ASN A 49 7.60 25.02 3.13
CA ASN A 49 6.85 25.94 2.27
C ASN A 49 5.48 25.32 1.91
N PRO A 50 4.34 25.97 2.22
CA PRO A 50 3.01 25.39 1.99
C PRO A 50 2.64 25.26 0.51
N ASP A 51 3.23 26.05 -0.37
CA ASP A 51 2.89 26.08 -1.80
C ASP A 51 3.82 25.17 -2.62
N THR A 52 5.12 25.16 -2.32
CA THR A 52 6.13 24.39 -3.08
C THR A 52 6.48 23.05 -2.44
N TYR A 53 6.11 22.83 -1.17
CA TYR A 53 6.48 21.67 -0.35
C TYR A 53 7.99 21.49 -0.14
N GLU A 54 8.79 22.51 -0.41
CA GLU A 54 10.20 22.53 -0.08
C GLU A 54 10.40 22.49 1.44
N VAL A 55 11.31 21.61 1.87
CA VAL A 55 11.61 21.39 3.28
C VAL A 55 13.01 21.94 3.56
N PHE A 56 13.11 22.80 4.56
CA PHE A 56 14.36 23.38 5.02
C PHE A 56 14.69 22.86 6.43
N VAL A 57 15.95 22.48 6.64
CA VAL A 57 16.50 22.05 7.93
C VAL A 57 17.59 23.03 8.30
N ASP A 58 17.40 23.77 9.39
CA ASP A 58 18.32 24.83 9.84
C ASP A 58 18.66 25.86 8.73
N GLY A 59 17.72 26.09 7.82
CA GLY A 59 17.84 27.01 6.68
C GLY A 59 18.37 26.39 5.39
N GLU A 60 18.79 25.12 5.40
CA GLU A 60 19.29 24.41 4.23
C GLU A 60 18.20 23.55 3.57
N LEU A 61 18.10 23.59 2.24
CA LEU A 61 17.12 22.80 1.48
C LEU A 61 17.44 21.31 1.58
N ALA A 62 16.53 20.54 2.18
CA ALA A 62 16.66 19.09 2.30
C ALA A 62 16.08 18.41 1.04
N THR A 63 16.94 18.08 0.09
CA THR A 63 16.58 17.38 -1.14
C THR A 63 17.59 16.28 -1.49
N CYS A 64 17.13 15.28 -2.25
CA CYS A 64 17.97 14.21 -2.77
C CYS A 64 17.43 13.70 -4.10
N GLU A 65 18.32 13.33 -5.01
CA GLU A 65 17.95 12.74 -6.30
C GLU A 65 17.35 11.33 -6.11
N PRO A 66 16.37 10.95 -6.94
CA PRO A 66 15.81 9.60 -6.88
C PRO A 66 16.87 8.54 -7.26
N ALA A 67 16.90 7.44 -6.50
CA ALA A 67 17.80 6.33 -6.79
C ALA A 67 17.22 5.40 -7.88
N GLU A 68 17.99 5.12 -8.93
CA GLU A 68 17.58 4.20 -10.01
C GLU A 68 17.63 2.71 -9.60
N ARG A 69 18.52 2.36 -8.67
CA ARG A 69 18.74 0.98 -8.20
C ARG A 69 19.06 0.97 -6.71
N LEU A 70 18.59 -0.06 -6.02
CA LEU A 70 18.84 -0.26 -4.60
C LEU A 70 19.46 -1.63 -4.34
N PRO A 71 20.44 -1.74 -3.42
CA PRO A 71 20.92 -3.03 -2.94
C PRO A 71 19.80 -3.78 -2.20
N LEU A 72 19.97 -5.09 -2.00
CA LEU A 72 19.00 -5.94 -1.27
C LEU A 72 17.60 -6.01 -1.91
N THR A 73 17.51 -5.86 -3.23
CA THR A 73 16.24 -5.93 -3.98
C THR A 73 16.16 -7.19 -4.86
N GLN A 74 16.17 -7.03 -6.19
CA GLN A 74 15.82 -8.06 -7.19
C GLN A 74 16.58 -9.39 -7.02
N LEU A 75 17.81 -9.36 -6.50
CA LEU A 75 18.62 -10.55 -6.26
C LEU A 75 18.15 -11.42 -5.08
N TYR A 76 17.36 -10.85 -4.16
CA TYR A 76 16.94 -11.51 -2.92
C TYR A 76 15.45 -11.88 -2.89
N PHE A 77 14.66 -11.30 -3.79
CA PHE A 77 13.22 -11.58 -3.86
C PHE A 77 12.90 -12.37 -5.13
N ILE A 78 12.63 -13.67 -4.95
CA ILE A 78 12.12 -14.51 -6.03
C ILE A 78 10.61 -14.29 -6.12
N VAL A 79 10.16 -13.53 -7.11
CA VAL A 79 8.74 -13.41 -7.44
C VAL A 79 8.41 -14.52 -8.43
N GLY A 80 7.70 -15.54 -7.95
CA GLY A 80 7.19 -16.60 -8.81
C GLY A 80 6.19 -16.01 -9.80
N THR A 81 6.59 -15.87 -11.07
CA THR A 81 5.62 -15.67 -12.14
C THR A 81 4.80 -16.95 -12.25
N PRO A 82 3.45 -16.91 -12.20
CA PRO A 82 2.67 -18.05 -12.62
C PRO A 82 2.99 -18.26 -14.09
N THR A 83 3.86 -19.22 -14.35
CA THR A 83 4.17 -19.69 -15.69
C THR A 83 2.89 -20.26 -16.25
N LEU A 84 2.24 -19.49 -17.12
CA LEU A 84 1.32 -19.91 -18.18
C LEU A 84 0.63 -21.27 -17.96
N LEU A 85 -0.28 -21.35 -16.98
CA LEU A 85 -1.45 -22.23 -17.09
C LEU A 85 -2.55 -21.48 -17.85
N THR A 86 -2.25 -21.06 -19.08
CA THR A 86 -3.27 -21.05 -20.13
C THR A 86 -3.59 -22.51 -20.46
N THR A 87 -4.22 -23.22 -19.52
CA THR A 87 -5.13 -24.29 -19.93
C THR A 87 -6.22 -23.56 -20.67
N GLN A 88 -6.15 -23.58 -22.01
CA GLN A 88 -7.29 -23.24 -22.83
C GLN A 88 -8.42 -24.16 -22.40
N HIS A 89 -9.26 -23.70 -21.48
CA HIS A 89 -10.63 -24.16 -21.43
C HIS A 89 -11.26 -23.67 -22.74
N ARG A 90 -11.08 -24.46 -23.80
CA ARG A 90 -12.01 -24.47 -24.92
C ARG A 90 -13.36 -24.72 -24.28
N CYS A 91 -14.19 -23.69 -24.17
CA CYS A 91 -15.61 -23.87 -24.03
C CYS A 91 -16.07 -24.69 -25.24
N SER A 92 -16.31 -25.99 -25.05
CA SER A 92 -17.10 -26.77 -25.99
C SER A 92 -18.50 -26.14 -26.06
N PRO A 93 -19.07 -25.85 -27.23
CA PRO A 93 -20.43 -25.36 -27.31
C PRO A 93 -21.36 -26.51 -26.90
N ARG A 94 -21.92 -26.44 -25.68
CA ARG A 94 -23.00 -27.35 -25.28
C ARG A 94 -24.31 -26.84 -25.86
N SER A 95 -24.90 -27.70 -26.69
CA SER A 95 -26.32 -27.84 -27.03
C SER A 95 -27.05 -26.68 -27.70
N ASN A 96 -27.35 -26.92 -28.97
CA ASN A 96 -28.34 -26.31 -29.85
C ASN A 96 -29.64 -25.86 -29.15
N LEU A 97 -29.79 -24.55 -28.95
CA LEU A 97 -31.07 -23.85 -29.00
C LEU A 97 -30.80 -22.41 -29.50
N ALA A 98 -30.57 -22.26 -30.81
CA ALA A 98 -30.48 -20.96 -31.47
C ALA A 98 -31.63 -20.84 -32.47
N THR A 99 -32.62 -20.01 -32.15
CA THR A 99 -33.65 -19.51 -33.07
C THR A 99 -33.02 -18.50 -34.04
N PRO A 100 -33.50 -18.42 -35.30
CA PRO A 100 -32.85 -17.61 -36.33
C PRO A 100 -33.31 -16.14 -36.23
N SER A 101 -32.74 -15.37 -35.31
CA SER A 101 -32.84 -13.90 -35.33
C SER A 101 -31.64 -13.15 -34.73
N SER A 102 -30.65 -13.83 -34.15
CA SER A 102 -29.49 -13.19 -33.50
C SER A 102 -28.14 -13.36 -34.23
N LEU A 103 -28.16 -13.69 -35.52
CA LEU A 103 -26.96 -13.63 -36.36
C LEU A 103 -26.64 -12.18 -36.76
N ARG A 104 -26.13 -11.38 -35.80
CA ARG A 104 -25.32 -10.20 -36.10
C ARG A 104 -24.11 -10.13 -35.17
N ALA A 105 -22.95 -9.96 -35.82
CA ALA A 105 -21.71 -9.43 -35.29
C ALA A 105 -20.83 -10.34 -34.43
N CYS A 106 -20.40 -11.47 -34.99
CA CYS A 106 -19.01 -11.89 -34.83
C CYS A 106 -18.21 -11.33 -36.01
N SER A 107 -17.74 -10.08 -35.89
CA SER A 107 -16.52 -9.59 -36.54
C SER A 107 -16.26 -8.14 -36.14
N ARG A 108 -14.99 -7.86 -35.79
CA ARG A 108 -14.38 -6.52 -35.62
C ARG A 108 -14.89 -5.73 -34.40
N SER A 109 -14.08 -5.03 -33.62
CA SER A 109 -12.74 -4.49 -33.84
C SER A 109 -12.12 -4.09 -32.51
N ARG A 110 -10.79 -4.15 -32.45
CA ARG A 110 -9.98 -3.21 -31.65
C ARG A 110 -10.54 -1.79 -31.78
N THR A 111 -10.30 -0.95 -30.76
CA THR A 111 -10.51 0.51 -30.74
C THR A 111 -11.88 0.99 -30.23
N VAL A 112 -12.12 0.89 -28.92
CA VAL A 112 -13.01 1.82 -28.18
C VAL A 112 -12.46 2.01 -26.76
N TRP A 113 -11.30 2.64 -26.63
CA TRP A 113 -10.78 3.15 -25.34
C TRP A 113 -10.07 4.49 -25.60
N SER A 114 -10.74 5.42 -26.29
CA SER A 114 -10.19 6.75 -26.59
C SER A 114 -11.24 7.86 -26.70
N SER A 115 -12.38 7.77 -26.00
CA SER A 115 -13.44 8.79 -26.05
C SER A 115 -14.13 9.11 -24.71
N LEU A 116 -13.54 8.72 -23.57
CA LEU A 116 -14.01 9.07 -22.22
C LEU A 116 -12.96 9.86 -21.42
N LEU A 117 -12.29 10.81 -22.07
CA LEU A 117 -11.33 11.76 -21.44
C LEU A 117 -11.49 13.20 -21.95
N ARG A 118 -12.71 13.63 -22.33
CA ARG A 118 -12.98 15.01 -22.80
C ARG A 118 -14.34 15.61 -22.39
N ALA A 119 -14.96 15.13 -21.30
CA ALA A 119 -16.26 15.65 -20.84
C ALA A 119 -16.35 15.87 -19.32
N GLY A 120 -15.29 16.37 -18.69
CA GLY A 120 -15.26 16.56 -17.22
C GLY A 120 -14.51 17.79 -16.72
N CYS A 121 -14.29 18.82 -17.54
CA CYS A 121 -13.63 20.06 -17.12
C CYS A 121 -14.19 21.26 -17.86
N ALA A 122 -15.39 21.71 -17.48
CA ALA A 122 -15.94 23.03 -17.81
C ALA A 122 -17.21 23.28 -16.98
N MET A 123 -17.06 23.76 -15.73
CA MET A 123 -17.99 24.70 -15.08
C MET A 123 -17.64 24.83 -13.59
N ARG A 124 -17.05 25.98 -13.23
CA ARG A 124 -17.56 26.92 -12.22
C ARG A 124 -16.41 27.83 -11.74
N GLN A 125 -16.32 29.01 -12.37
CA GLN A 125 -15.85 30.23 -11.74
C GLN A 125 -17.11 31.01 -11.36
N SER A 126 -17.31 31.21 -10.06
CA SER A 126 -18.14 32.24 -9.41
C SER A 126 -18.10 31.97 -7.90
#